data_AF-A0AAW5R5V4-F1
#
_entry.id   AF-A0AAW5R5V4-F1
#
_cell.length_a   1.000
_cell.length_b   1.000
_cell.length_c   1.000
_cell.angle_alpha   90.00
_cell.angle_beta   90.00
_cell.angle_gamma   90.00
#
_symmetry.space_group_name_H-M   'P 1'
#
loop_
_entity.id
_entity.type
_entity.pdbx_description
1 polymer ?
#
loop_
_entity_poly.entity_id
_entity_poly.type
_entity_poly.pdbx_seq_one_letter_code
_entity_poly.pdbx_strand_id
1 'polypeptide(L)'
;MAGPTRVELHPAANTAAQGLMSAMAVEFDRWMADEVEELAETVSVAAGSAESAHMRDHLHQLAEQLVRQAELLGYPDVMRVAERLKRQFDPSVDGSLVDLGEIDLRIIELRALLQR
;
A
#
# COMPACT_ATOMS: atom_id res chain seq x y z
N MET A 1 31.09 -33.35 6.87
CA MET A 1 29.86 -32.63 6.49
C MET A 1 29.11 -32.33 7.79
N ALA A 2 29.11 -31.08 8.25
CA ALA A 2 28.35 -30.69 9.44
C ALA A 2 26.87 -30.59 9.04
N GLY A 3 26.02 -31.42 9.66
CA GLY A 3 24.58 -31.33 9.49
C GLY A 3 24.03 -30.03 10.07
N PRO A 4 22.84 -29.57 9.64
CA PRO A 4 22.25 -28.35 10.14
C PRO A 4 22.03 -28.47 11.66
N THR A 5 22.64 -27.58 12.43
CA THR A 5 22.40 -27.44 13.86
C THR A 5 20.91 -27.11 14.06
N ARG A 6 20.15 -28.07 14.57
CA ARG A 6 18.73 -27.87 14.88
C ARG A 6 18.65 -26.97 16.11
N VAL A 7 18.33 -25.69 15.89
CA VAL A 7 18.09 -24.75 16.99
C VAL A 7 16.69 -25.02 17.52
N GLU A 8 16.60 -25.80 18.60
CA GLU A 8 15.36 -25.98 19.34
C GLU A 8 15.14 -24.74 20.21
N LEU A 9 14.22 -23.87 19.78
CA LEU A 9 13.83 -22.71 20.55
C LEU A 9 13.04 -23.15 21.79
N HIS A 10 13.40 -22.60 22.95
CA HIS A 10 12.63 -22.81 24.17
C HIS A 10 11.17 -22.32 23.96
N PRO A 11 10.14 -23.05 24.41
CA PRO A 11 8.73 -22.70 24.15
C PRO A 11 8.34 -21.28 24.54
N ALA A 12 8.91 -20.75 25.63
CA ALA A 12 8.69 -19.37 26.06
C ALA A 12 9.25 -18.35 25.06
N ALA A 13 10.41 -18.61 24.44
CA ALA A 13 11.00 -17.75 23.42
C ALA A 13 10.17 -17.78 22.13
N ASN A 14 9.62 -18.94 21.76
CA ASN A 14 8.72 -19.05 20.61
C ASN A 14 7.41 -18.26 20.84
N THR A 15 6.83 -18.38 22.04
CA THR A 15 5.61 -17.65 22.41
C THR A 15 5.84 -16.13 22.41
N ALA A 16 6.96 -15.67 22.97
CA ALA A 16 7.30 -14.24 22.96
C ALA A 16 7.52 -13.71 21.53
N ALA A 17 8.21 -14.47 20.68
CA ALA A 17 8.42 -14.11 19.28
C ALA A 17 7.10 -14.03 18.50
N GLN A 18 6.19 -14.98 18.71
CA GLN A 18 4.85 -14.96 18.10
C GLN A 18 4.02 -13.75 18.54
N GLY A 19 4.09 -13.38 19.83
CA GLY A 19 3.43 -12.20 20.36
C GLY A 19 3.95 -10.90 19.72
N LEU A 20 5.27 -10.77 19.59
CA LEU A 20 5.90 -9.63 18.93
C LEU A 20 5.54 -9.54 17.44
N MET A 21 5.57 -10.67 16.72
CA MET A 21 5.18 -10.72 15.31
C MET A 21 3.71 -10.34 15.11
N SER A 22 2.82 -10.77 16.00
CA SER A 22 1.40 -10.41 15.93
C SER A 22 1.18 -8.92 16.20
N ALA A 23 1.88 -8.34 17.17
CA ALA A 23 1.82 -6.90 17.41
C ALA A 23 2.36 -6.09 16.23
N MET A 24 3.47 -6.52 15.63
CA MET A 24 4.01 -5.88 14.42
C MET A 24 3.05 -5.96 13.23
N ALA A 25 2.35 -7.09 13.04
CA ALA A 25 1.37 -7.23 11.96
C ALA A 25 0.25 -6.18 12.08
N VAL A 26 -0.26 -5.95 13.30
CA VAL A 26 -1.28 -4.91 13.55
C VAL A 26 -0.76 -3.52 13.23
N GLU A 27 0.50 -3.21 13.57
CA GLU A 27 1.12 -1.93 13.22
C GLU A 27 1.32 -1.78 11.71
N PHE A 28 1.62 -2.87 10.99
CA PHE A 28 1.70 -2.85 9.53
C PHE A 28 0.33 -2.63 8.87
N ASP A 29 -0.73 -3.27 9.38
CA ASP A 29 -2.09 -3.03 8.88
C ASP A 29 -2.50 -1.56 9.06
N ARG A 30 -2.21 -0.99 10.23
CA ARG A 30 -2.45 0.42 10.52
C ARG A 30 -1.65 1.33 9.60
N TRP A 31 -0.36 1.07 9.44
CA TRP A 31 0.49 1.87 8.56
C TRP A 31 -0.02 1.83 7.11
N MET A 32 -0.34 0.64 6.59
CA MET A 32 -0.91 0.53 5.24
C MET A 32 -2.22 1.31 5.09
N ALA A 33 -3.05 1.34 6.13
CA ALA A 33 -4.28 2.15 6.13
C ALA A 33 -3.96 3.65 6.08
N ASP A 34 -3.01 4.12 6.88
CA ASP A 34 -2.58 5.51 6.90
C ASP A 34 -2.03 5.95 5.53
N GLU A 35 -1.23 5.12 4.85
CA GLU A 35 -0.71 5.42 3.48
C GLU A 35 -1.83 5.48 2.43
N VAL A 36 -2.86 4.64 2.56
CA VAL A 36 -4.04 4.69 1.68
C VAL A 36 -4.85 5.96 1.92
N GLU A 37 -4.99 6.41 3.17
CA GLU A 37 -5.67 7.66 3.50
C GLU A 37 -4.88 8.88 3.00
N GLU A 38 -3.55 8.91 3.14
CA GLU A 38 -2.71 9.98 2.59
C GLU A 38 -2.88 10.10 1.06
N LEU A 39 -2.89 8.97 0.35
CA LEU A 39 -3.17 8.96 -1.08
C LEU A 39 -4.57 9.50 -1.40
N ALA A 40 -5.59 9.09 -0.63
CA ALA A 40 -6.97 9.51 -0.83
C ALA A 40 -7.18 11.02 -0.58
N GLU A 41 -6.57 11.56 0.47
CA GLU A 41 -6.57 12.99 0.76
C GLU A 41 -5.91 13.78 -0.37
N THR A 42 -4.76 13.30 -0.86
CA THR A 42 -4.04 13.93 -1.98
C THR A 42 -4.87 13.92 -3.26
N VAL A 43 -5.56 12.81 -3.56
CA VAL A 43 -6.51 12.73 -4.69
C VAL A 43 -7.66 13.72 -4.51
N SER A 44 -8.23 13.84 -3.30
CA SER A 44 -9.32 14.77 -3.04
C SER A 44 -8.90 16.23 -3.22
N VAL A 45 -7.68 16.60 -2.81
CA VAL A 45 -7.11 17.92 -3.06
C VAL A 45 -6.88 18.12 -4.56
N ALA A 46 -6.33 17.10 -5.23
CA ALA A 46 -6.07 17.11 -6.66
C ALA A 46 -7.35 17.24 -7.49
N ALA A 47 -8.49 16.67 -7.09
CA ALA A 47 -9.75 16.79 -7.82
C ALA A 47 -10.22 18.25 -7.99
N GLY A 48 -9.79 19.17 -7.10
CA GLY A 48 -10.00 20.61 -7.25
C GLY A 48 -9.00 21.33 -8.16
N SER A 49 -7.91 20.66 -8.57
CA SER A 49 -6.76 21.22 -9.30
C SER A 49 -6.15 20.24 -10.33
N ALA A 50 -6.94 19.28 -10.83
CA ALA A 50 -6.50 17.99 -11.39
C ALA A 50 -5.65 18.09 -12.68
N GLU A 51 -5.50 19.28 -13.24
CA GLU A 51 -4.84 19.50 -14.51
C GLU A 51 -3.32 19.71 -14.39
N SER A 52 -2.78 19.93 -13.18
CA SER A 52 -1.34 20.18 -13.05
C SER A 52 -0.52 18.88 -13.17
N ALA A 53 0.42 18.84 -14.12
CA ALA A 53 1.33 17.70 -14.33
C ALA A 53 2.13 17.34 -13.06
N HIS A 54 2.44 18.35 -12.23
CA HIS A 54 3.13 18.15 -10.95
C HIS A 54 2.30 17.34 -9.94
N MET A 55 0.99 17.59 -9.86
CA MET A 55 0.11 16.84 -8.96
C MET A 55 -0.02 15.37 -9.40
N ARG A 56 -0.08 15.13 -10.71
CA ARG A 56 -0.12 13.76 -11.24
C ARG A 56 1.17 12.99 -10.96
N ASP A 57 2.33 13.63 -11.14
CA ASP A 57 3.62 13.03 -10.78
C ASP A 57 3.70 12.71 -9.28
N HIS A 58 3.21 13.59 -8.42
CA HIS A 58 3.16 13.36 -6.98
C HIS A 58 2.26 12.15 -6.61
N LEU A 59 1.05 12.09 -7.17
CA LEU A 59 0.13 10.96 -7.00
C LEU A 59 0.72 9.64 -7.52
N HIS A 60 1.45 9.69 -8.64
CA HIS A 60 2.16 8.53 -9.18
C HIS A 60 3.21 8.01 -8.21
N GLN A 61 3.99 8.91 -7.59
CA GLN A 61 5.01 8.56 -6.60
C GLN A 61 4.40 7.95 -5.33
N LEU A 62 3.29 8.49 -4.82
CA LEU A 62 2.57 7.93 -3.68
C LEU A 62 2.04 6.53 -3.98
N ALA A 63 1.39 6.35 -5.15
CA ALA A 63 0.93 5.03 -5.56
C ALA A 63 2.08 4.03 -5.76
N GLU A 64 3.24 4.48 -6.27
CA GLU A 64 4.42 3.64 -6.38
C GLU A 64 5.01 3.25 -5.02
N GLN A 65 5.04 4.18 -4.06
CA GLN A 65 5.44 3.88 -2.69
C GLN A 65 4.53 2.82 -2.07
N LEU A 66 3.22 2.97 -2.23
CA LEU A 66 2.23 2.02 -1.73
C LEU A 66 2.43 0.62 -2.36
N VAL A 67 2.76 0.54 -3.66
CA VAL A 67 3.12 -0.73 -4.31
C VAL A 67 4.33 -1.38 -3.63
N ARG A 68 5.41 -0.62 -3.41
CA ARG A 68 6.65 -1.14 -2.79
C ARG A 68 6.41 -1.61 -1.35
N GLN A 69 5.65 -0.85 -0.57
CA GLN A 69 5.31 -1.21 0.81
C GLN A 69 4.42 -2.45 0.85
N ALA A 70 3.39 -2.51 0.00
CA ALA A 70 2.51 -3.68 -0.09
C ALA A 70 3.28 -4.95 -0.52
N GLU A 71 4.22 -4.83 -1.46
CA GLU A 71 5.10 -5.93 -1.85
C GLU A 71 5.98 -6.41 -0.68
N LEU A 72 6.66 -5.46 -0.02
CA LEU A 72 7.57 -5.75 1.10
C LEU A 72 6.87 -6.42 2.28
N LEU A 73 5.66 -5.97 2.60
CA LEU A 73 4.91 -6.44 3.78
C LEU A 73 3.99 -7.63 3.47
N GLY A 74 3.87 -8.04 2.19
CA GLY A 74 3.13 -9.24 1.80
C GLY A 74 1.62 -9.02 1.61
N TYR A 75 1.21 -7.86 1.10
CA TYR A 75 -0.18 -7.53 0.74
C TYR A 75 -0.40 -7.56 -0.79
N PRO A 76 -0.50 -8.75 -1.42
CA PRO A 76 -0.56 -8.86 -2.88
C PRO A 76 -1.84 -8.24 -3.49
N ASP A 77 -2.94 -8.22 -2.74
CA ASP A 77 -4.19 -7.61 -3.21
C ASP A 77 -4.07 -6.09 -3.25
N VAL A 78 -3.52 -5.50 -2.18
CA VAL A 78 -3.25 -4.06 -2.07
C VAL A 78 -2.28 -3.63 -3.16
N MET A 79 -1.19 -4.38 -3.36
CA MET A 79 -0.20 -4.15 -4.41
C MET A 79 -0.85 -4.08 -5.80
N ARG A 80 -1.72 -5.03 -6.14
CA ARG A 80 -2.41 -5.05 -7.44
C ARG A 80 -3.32 -3.85 -7.65
N VAL A 81 -3.99 -3.38 -6.60
CA VAL A 81 -4.85 -2.19 -6.70
C VAL A 81 -3.99 -0.93 -6.83
N ALA A 82 -2.94 -0.81 -6.03
CA ALA A 82 -2.00 0.30 -6.07
C ALA A 82 -1.28 0.41 -7.43
N GLU A 83 -0.93 -0.71 -8.07
CA GLU A 83 -0.37 -0.70 -9.42
C GLU A 83 -1.33 -0.12 -10.47
N ARG A 84 -2.63 -0.38 -10.34
CA ARG A 84 -3.64 0.18 -11.26
C ARG A 84 -3.75 1.69 -11.07
N LEU A 85 -3.77 2.15 -9.82
CA LEU A 85 -3.73 3.59 -9.49
C LEU A 85 -2.45 4.26 -10.01
N LYS A 86 -1.29 3.65 -9.78
CA LYS A 86 0.00 4.13 -10.31
C LYS A 86 -0.06 4.38 -11.82
N ARG A 87 -0.61 3.42 -12.59
CA ARG A 87 -0.76 3.56 -14.05
C ARG A 87 -1.72 4.67 -14.45
N GLN A 88 -2.79 4.88 -13.68
CA GLN A 88 -3.73 5.99 -13.93
C GLN A 88 -3.10 7.36 -13.66
N PHE A 89 -2.20 7.46 -12.67
CA PHE A 89 -1.49 8.70 -12.35
C PHE A 89 -0.24 8.94 -13.20
N ASP A 90 0.13 8.02 -14.09
CA ASP A 90 1.32 8.15 -14.92
C ASP A 90 1.29 9.48 -15.71
N PRO A 91 2.27 10.38 -15.49
CA PRO A 91 2.28 11.70 -16.11
C PRO A 91 2.48 11.66 -17.63
N SER A 92 2.92 10.53 -18.19
CA SER A 92 3.03 10.31 -19.63
C SER A 92 1.69 10.02 -20.32
N VAL A 93 0.66 9.67 -19.54
CA VAL A 93 -0.70 9.42 -20.04
C VAL A 93 -1.44 10.75 -20.19
N ASP A 94 -2.25 10.84 -21.24
CA ASP A 94 -3.15 11.97 -21.46
C ASP A 94 -4.09 12.12 -20.25
N GLY A 95 -4.05 13.30 -19.61
CA GLY A 95 -4.83 13.59 -18.41
C GLY A 95 -6.35 13.53 -18.64
N SER A 96 -6.80 13.68 -19.88
CA SER A 96 -8.22 13.54 -20.24
C SER A 96 -8.74 12.09 -20.17
N LEU A 97 -7.83 11.11 -20.11
CA LEU A 97 -8.15 9.68 -19.94
C LEU A 97 -8.21 9.27 -18.47
N VAL A 98 -7.90 10.17 -17.54
CA VAL A 98 -7.97 9.91 -16.11
C VAL A 98 -9.43 10.00 -15.65
N ASP A 99 -10.00 8.85 -15.30
CA ASP A 99 -11.35 8.76 -14.75
C ASP A 99 -11.31 8.87 -13.21
N LEU A 100 -11.73 10.01 -12.67
CA LEU A 100 -11.82 10.25 -11.23
C LEU A 100 -12.75 9.25 -10.53
N GLY A 101 -13.83 8.82 -11.19
CA GLY A 101 -14.73 7.80 -10.65
C GLY A 101 -14.05 6.44 -10.53
N GLU A 102 -13.17 6.09 -11.46
CA GLU A 102 -12.38 4.87 -11.34
C GLU A 102 -11.35 4.98 -10.20
N ILE A 103 -10.69 6.13 -10.05
CA ILE A 103 -9.75 6.38 -8.94
C ILE A 103 -10.44 6.21 -7.58
N ASP A 104 -11.61 6.82 -7.39
CA ASP A 104 -12.39 6.71 -6.16
C ASP A 104 -12.76 5.25 -5.85
N LEU A 105 -13.18 4.48 -6.87
CA LEU A 105 -13.48 3.06 -6.70
C LEU A 105 -12.26 2.25 -6.26
N ARG A 106 -11.06 2.57 -6.78
CA ARG A 106 -9.82 1.89 -6.36
C ARG A 106 -9.41 2.26 -4.94
N ILE A 107 -9.61 3.51 -4.52
CA ILE A 107 -9.38 3.92 -3.12
C ILE A 107 -10.34 3.18 -2.17
N ILE A 108 -11.62 3.06 -2.54
CA ILE A 108 -12.59 2.28 -1.77
C ILE A 108 -12.16 0.80 -1.71
N GLU A 109 -11.70 0.23 -2.82
CA GLU A 109 -11.18 -1.15 -2.88
C GLU A 109 -9.97 -1.33 -1.93
N LEU A 110 -9.01 -0.40 -1.92
CA LEU A 110 -7.88 -0.41 -1.00
C LEU A 110 -8.32 -0.38 0.48
N ARG A 111 -9.22 0.53 0.84
CA ARG A 111 -9.76 0.62 2.21
C ARG A 111 -10.43 -0.68 2.64
N ALA A 112 -11.21 -1.30 1.76
CA ALA A 112 -11.90 -2.55 2.05
C ALA A 112 -10.94 -3.75 2.23
N LEU A 113 -9.75 -3.71 1.62
CA LEU A 113 -8.73 -4.75 1.79
C LEU A 113 -8.03 -4.68 3.15
N LEU A 114 -7.94 -3.48 3.74
CA LEU A 114 -7.22 -3.22 4.99
C LEU A 114 -8.10 -3.25 6.25
N GLN A 115 -9.43 -3.26 6.09
CA GLN A 115 -10.40 -3.39 7.21
C GLN A 115 -10.67 -4.86 7.63
N ARG A 116 -9.82 -5.81 7.23
CA ARG A 116 -10.04 -7.25 7.41
C ARG A 116 -9.49 -7.79 8.72
#